data_AF-A0AAD6P4J6-F1
#
_entry.id   AF-A0AAD6P4J6-F1
#
_cell.length_a   1.000
_cell.length_b   1.000
_cell.length_c   1.000
_cell.angle_alpha   90.00
_cell.angle_beta   90.00
_cell.angle_gamma   90.00
#
_symmetry.space_group_name_H-M   'P 1'
#
loop_
_entity.id
_entity.type
_entity.pdbx_description
1 polymer ?
#
loop_
_entity_poly.entity_id
_entity_poly.type
_entity_poly.pdbx_seq_one_letter_code
_entity_poly.pdbx_strand_id
1 'polypeptide(L)'
;MASVSALLNQLFLFFLLWLHTLSSSSEAVHHQYSSEFRYPFIKKASSFSPGGHGDSAYDYIIVGGGTAGCPLAATLSQKFNVLLLERGGMPFGNANVSLLKNFHITLADTSSTSASQYFISTDGVLNSRARVLGGGTCINAGFYTRASTRYG
;
A
#
# COMPACT_ATOMS: atom_id res chain seq x y z
N MET A 1 26.29 24.17 38.06
CA MET A 1 25.13 23.46 38.63
C MET A 1 23.95 23.75 37.71
N ALA A 2 23.33 22.74 37.10
CA ALA A 2 22.14 22.96 36.28
C ALA A 2 21.01 23.47 37.19
N SER A 3 20.33 24.55 36.79
CA SER A 3 19.15 25.06 37.49
C SER A 3 18.08 23.95 37.55
N VAL A 4 17.38 23.83 38.67
CA VAL A 4 16.23 22.92 38.84
C VAL A 4 15.19 23.14 37.72
N SER A 5 15.05 24.37 37.22
CA SER A 5 14.17 24.68 36.09
C SER A 5 14.61 24.04 34.77
N ALA A 6 15.91 23.88 34.54
CA ALA A 6 16.44 23.28 33.32
C ALA A 6 16.16 21.76 33.30
N LEU A 7 16.25 21.10 34.46
CA LEU A 7 15.96 19.67 34.58
C LEU A 7 14.47 19.38 34.36
N LEU A 8 13.59 20.19 34.94
CA LEU A 8 12.13 20.12 34.72
C LEU A 8 11.76 20.29 33.25
N ASN A 9 12.38 21.24 32.55
CA ASN A 9 12.10 21.49 31.15
C ASN A 9 12.56 20.33 30.25
N GLN A 10 13.69 19.69 30.58
CA GLN A 10 14.13 18.50 29.85
C GLN A 10 13.21 17.30 30.06
N LEU A 11 12.77 17.05 31.30
CA LEU A 11 11.81 15.99 31.60
C LEU A 11 10.48 16.21 30.88
N PHE A 12 10.03 17.46 30.78
CA PHE A 12 8.84 17.82 30.02
C PHE A 12 9.00 17.54 28.51
N LEU A 13 10.16 17.88 27.92
CA LEU A 13 10.45 17.58 26.53
C LEU A 13 10.50 16.07 26.25
N PHE A 14 11.08 15.27 27.15
CA PHE A 14 11.07 13.82 27.02
C PHE A 14 9.66 13.23 27.13
N PHE A 15 8.82 13.78 28.01
CA PHE A 15 7.42 13.37 28.14
C PHE A 15 6.60 13.70 26.88
N LEU A 16 6.80 14.87 26.28
CA LEU A 16 6.18 15.22 25.00
C LEU A 16 6.63 14.31 23.86
N LEU A 17 7.93 14.00 23.81
CA LEU A 17 8.48 13.06 22.82
C LEU A 17 7.88 11.65 22.99
N TRP A 18 7.74 11.20 24.24
CA TRP A 18 7.13 9.91 24.57
C TRP A 18 5.64 9.85 24.21
N LEU A 19 4.87 10.91 24.49
CA LEU A 19 3.46 11.05 24.09
C LEU A 19 3.28 10.97 22.57
N HIS A 20 4.15 11.62 21.80
CA HIS A 20 4.11 11.54 20.34
C HIS A 20 4.39 10.11 19.83
N THR A 21 5.33 9.40 20.44
CA THR A 21 5.61 8.01 20.06
C THR A 21 4.48 7.05 20.42
N LEU A 22 3.75 7.28 21.52
CA LEU A 22 2.63 6.43 21.95
C LEU A 22 1.39 6.58 21.05
N SER A 23 1.19 7.76 20.45
CA SER A 23 0.08 8.00 19.51
C SER A 23 0.26 7.26 18.17
N SER A 24 1.51 7.06 17.73
CA SER A 24 1.82 6.41 16.45
C SER A 24 1.50 4.90 16.41
N SER A 25 1.38 4.23 17.57
CA SER A 25 1.12 2.78 17.62
C SER A 25 -0.35 2.38 17.38
N SER A 26 -1.30 3.31 17.47
CA SER A 26 -2.74 2.98 17.37
C SER A 26 -3.34 3.07 15.96
N GLU A 27 -2.68 3.71 15.00
CA GLU A 27 -3.24 3.90 13.64
C GLU A 27 -3.27 2.60 12.80
N ALA A 28 -2.33 1.68 13.04
CA ALA A 28 -2.19 0.46 12.22
C ALA A 28 -3.36 -0.53 12.38
N VAL A 29 -4.02 -0.55 13.55
CA VAL A 29 -5.07 -1.55 13.86
C VAL A 29 -6.46 -1.07 13.42
N HIS A 30 -6.75 0.23 13.51
CA HIS A 30 -8.05 0.79 13.13
C HIS A 30 -8.30 0.76 11.60
N HIS A 31 -7.27 0.92 10.79
CA HIS A 31 -7.43 0.96 9.33
C HIS A 31 -7.86 -0.38 8.72
N GLN A 32 -7.30 -1.49 9.22
CA GLN A 32 -7.59 -2.83 8.69
C GLN A 32 -9.06 -3.21 8.90
N TYR A 33 -9.63 -2.91 10.07
CA TYR A 33 -11.01 -3.28 10.44
C TYR A 33 -12.07 -2.48 9.67
N SER A 34 -11.82 -1.20 9.36
CA SER A 34 -12.77 -0.37 8.59
C SER A 34 -12.84 -0.74 7.10
N SER A 35 -11.75 -1.29 6.55
CA SER A 35 -11.64 -1.59 5.12
C SER A 35 -12.50 -2.78 4.69
N GLU A 36 -12.67 -3.76 5.58
CA GLU A 36 -13.42 -5.00 5.33
C GLU A 36 -14.93 -4.73 5.13
N PHE A 37 -15.48 -3.74 5.85
CA PHE A 37 -16.87 -3.28 5.66
C PHE A 37 -17.07 -2.43 4.40
N ARG A 38 -16.03 -1.72 3.95
CA ARG A 38 -16.14 -0.80 2.80
C ARG A 38 -15.91 -1.50 1.46
N TYR A 39 -15.12 -2.57 1.43
CA TYR A 39 -14.78 -3.31 0.22
C TYR A 39 -14.96 -4.82 0.42
N PRO A 40 -16.21 -5.33 0.45
CA PRO A 40 -16.51 -6.72 0.80
C PRO A 40 -15.95 -7.75 -0.19
N PHE A 41 -15.59 -7.31 -1.40
CA PHE A 41 -14.95 -8.12 -2.44
C PHE A 41 -13.45 -8.34 -2.17
N ILE A 42 -12.86 -7.64 -1.20
CA ILE A 42 -11.45 -7.74 -0.86
C ILE A 42 -11.32 -8.57 0.40
N LYS A 43 -10.61 -9.69 0.30
CA LYS A 43 -10.41 -10.63 1.38
C LYS A 43 -8.93 -10.94 1.50
N LYS A 44 -8.46 -11.19 2.73
CA LYS A 44 -7.10 -11.70 2.92
C LYS A 44 -6.96 -13.03 2.20
N ALA A 45 -5.87 -13.24 1.49
CA ALA A 45 -5.61 -14.51 0.81
C ALA A 45 -5.63 -15.72 1.78
N SER A 46 -5.29 -15.51 3.06
CA SER A 46 -5.35 -16.54 4.10
C SER A 46 -6.76 -17.01 4.47
N SER A 47 -7.81 -16.25 4.13
CA SER A 47 -9.21 -16.68 4.33
C SER A 47 -9.78 -17.44 3.13
N PHE A 48 -8.99 -17.64 2.08
CA PHE A 48 -9.38 -18.44 0.92
C PHE A 48 -9.38 -19.93 1.28
N SER A 49 -10.56 -20.55 1.19
CA SER A 49 -10.73 -22.00 1.41
C SER A 49 -10.92 -22.71 0.07
N PRO A 50 -9.99 -23.60 -0.34
CA PRO A 50 -10.03 -24.28 -1.64
C PRO A 50 -11.27 -25.15 -1.91
N GLY A 51 -12.10 -25.43 -0.90
CA GLY A 51 -13.30 -26.28 -1.02
C GLY A 51 -14.56 -25.72 -0.34
N GLY A 52 -14.59 -24.43 0.00
CA GLY A 52 -15.69 -23.80 0.74
C GLY A 52 -16.66 -22.95 -0.08
N HIS A 53 -16.38 -22.73 -1.37
CA HIS A 53 -17.33 -22.14 -2.30
C HIS A 53 -17.92 -23.28 -3.12
N GLY A 54 -19.24 -23.51 -3.03
CA GLY A 54 -19.91 -24.45 -3.93
C GLY A 54 -19.60 -24.05 -5.37
N ASP A 55 -18.80 -24.86 -6.07
CA ASP A 55 -18.45 -24.81 -7.50
C ASP A 55 -18.28 -23.44 -8.18
N SER A 56 -17.98 -22.38 -7.44
CA SER A 56 -17.82 -21.04 -8.00
C SER A 56 -16.39 -20.89 -8.51
N ALA A 57 -16.07 -21.65 -9.54
CA ALA A 57 -14.80 -21.54 -10.25
C ALA A 57 -14.62 -20.12 -10.80
N TYR A 58 -13.40 -19.61 -10.74
CA TYR A 58 -13.03 -18.40 -11.43
C TYR A 58 -12.68 -18.76 -12.88
N ASP A 59 -13.24 -18.02 -13.83
CA ASP A 59 -12.89 -18.15 -15.24
C ASP A 59 -11.48 -17.59 -15.51
N TYR A 60 -11.09 -16.56 -14.76
CA TYR A 60 -9.78 -15.92 -14.87
C TYR A 60 -9.16 -15.66 -13.50
N ILE A 61 -7.86 -15.95 -13.39
CA ILE A 61 -7.02 -15.55 -12.26
C ILE A 61 -6.01 -14.52 -12.77
N ILE A 62 -6.07 -13.31 -12.23
CA ILE A 62 -5.13 -12.23 -12.52
C ILE A 62 -4.18 -12.11 -11.33
N VAL A 63 -2.88 -12.25 -11.59
CA VAL A 63 -1.84 -12.12 -10.58
C VAL A 63 -1.19 -10.74 -10.70
N GLY A 64 -1.45 -9.88 -9.72
CA GLY A 64 -0.98 -8.51 -9.63
C GLY A 64 -2.09 -7.51 -9.91
N GLY A 65 -2.59 -6.85 -8.87
CA GLY A 65 -3.58 -5.76 -8.96
C GLY A 65 -2.92 -4.42 -9.23
N GLY A 66 -2.08 -4.34 -10.27
CA GLY A 66 -1.32 -3.15 -10.61
C GLY A 66 -1.90 -2.34 -11.78
N THR A 67 -1.06 -1.49 -12.38
CA THR A 67 -1.38 -0.62 -13.52
C THR A 67 -2.12 -1.32 -14.66
N ALA A 68 -1.73 -2.57 -14.98
CA ALA A 68 -2.37 -3.38 -16.02
C ALA A 68 -3.45 -4.33 -15.47
N GLY A 69 -3.21 -4.91 -14.28
CA GLY A 69 -4.10 -5.94 -13.72
C GLY A 69 -5.45 -5.40 -13.28
N CYS A 70 -5.50 -4.23 -12.65
CA CYS A 70 -6.76 -3.59 -12.25
C CYS A 70 -7.72 -3.32 -13.43
N PRO A 71 -7.31 -2.61 -14.50
CA PRO A 71 -8.20 -2.38 -15.65
C PRO A 71 -8.57 -3.66 -16.41
N LEU A 72 -7.67 -4.64 -16.47
CA LEU A 72 -7.97 -5.96 -17.04
C LEU A 72 -9.05 -6.67 -16.24
N ALA A 73 -8.90 -6.74 -14.91
CA ALA A 73 -9.88 -7.33 -14.01
C ALA A 73 -11.24 -6.65 -14.14
N ALA A 74 -11.26 -5.31 -14.14
CA ALA A 74 -12.49 -4.52 -14.28
C ALA A 74 -13.22 -4.78 -15.61
N THR A 75 -12.50 -5.09 -16.67
CA THR A 75 -13.08 -5.39 -17.99
C THR A 75 -13.60 -6.83 -18.03
N LEU A 76 -12.80 -7.81 -17.60
CA LEU A 76 -13.20 -9.22 -17.60
C LEU A 76 -14.36 -9.50 -16.64
N SER A 77 -14.39 -8.83 -15.49
CA SER A 77 -15.44 -9.01 -14.47
C SER A 77 -16.83 -8.57 -14.92
N GLN A 78 -16.96 -7.90 -16.08
CA GLN A 78 -18.26 -7.58 -16.67
C GLN A 78 -19.01 -8.81 -17.16
N LYS A 79 -18.29 -9.91 -17.45
CA LYS A 79 -18.86 -11.12 -18.05
C LYS A 79 -18.42 -12.42 -17.39
N PHE A 80 -17.32 -12.38 -16.64
CA PHE A 80 -16.66 -13.57 -16.10
C PHE A 80 -16.43 -13.44 -14.59
N ASN A 81 -16.31 -14.58 -13.91
CA ASN A 81 -15.87 -14.65 -12.52
C ASN A 81 -14.34 -14.49 -12.47
N VAL A 82 -13.87 -13.37 -11.93
CA VAL A 82 -12.44 -13.03 -11.92
C VAL A 82 -11.90 -13.01 -10.50
N LEU A 83 -10.81 -13.76 -10.26
CA LEU A 83 -10.00 -13.64 -9.06
C LEU A 83 -8.81 -12.73 -9.34
N LEU A 84 -8.72 -11.61 -8.60
CA LEU A 84 -7.55 -10.74 -8.63
C LEU A 84 -6.72 -10.96 -7.37
N LEU A 85 -5.46 -11.35 -7.53
CA LEU A 85 -4.50 -11.54 -6.45
C LEU A 85 -3.54 -10.37 -6.40
N GLU A 86 -3.41 -9.73 -5.24
CA GLU A 86 -2.42 -8.70 -4.97
C GLU A 86 -1.72 -9.01 -3.66
N ARG A 87 -0.38 -8.97 -3.65
CA ARG A 87 0.43 -9.26 -2.46
C ARG A 87 0.47 -8.08 -1.49
N GLY A 88 0.21 -6.88 -2.01
CA GLY A 88 0.23 -5.62 -1.29
C GLY A 88 -1.02 -5.35 -0.46
N GLY A 89 -0.94 -4.27 0.30
CA GLY A 89 -2.07 -3.75 1.05
C GLY A 89 -3.04 -2.95 0.18
N MET A 90 -4.02 -2.35 0.84
CA MET A 90 -4.97 -1.43 0.24
C MET A 90 -4.40 -0.02 0.19
N PRO A 91 -4.63 0.76 -0.88
CA PRO A 91 -4.17 2.16 -0.93
C PRO A 91 -5.01 3.07 -0.04
N PHE A 92 -6.25 2.67 0.27
CA PHE A 92 -7.20 3.48 1.02
C PHE A 92 -6.80 3.63 2.48
N GLY A 93 -6.83 4.86 2.99
CA GLY A 93 -6.47 5.17 4.38
C GLY A 93 -5.00 5.48 4.61
N ASN A 94 -4.12 5.19 3.64
CA ASN A 94 -2.75 5.67 3.67
C ASN A 94 -2.65 7.02 2.95
N ALA A 95 -2.49 8.11 3.70
CA ALA A 95 -2.37 9.46 3.14
C ALA A 95 -1.14 9.62 2.24
N ASN A 96 -0.05 8.89 2.51
CA ASN A 96 1.16 8.93 1.68
C ASN A 96 0.96 8.31 0.30
N VAL A 97 0.04 7.35 0.19
CA VAL A 97 -0.37 6.74 -1.09
C VAL A 97 -1.48 7.56 -1.76
N SER A 98 -2.44 8.06 -0.98
CA SER A 98 -3.63 8.74 -1.51
C SER A 98 -3.34 10.17 -2.01
N LEU A 99 -2.34 10.84 -1.46
CA LEU A 99 -1.99 12.22 -1.83
C LEU A 99 -0.74 12.23 -2.72
N LEU A 100 -0.90 12.64 -3.98
CA LEU A 100 0.19 12.70 -4.95
C LEU A 100 1.41 13.48 -4.43
N LYS A 101 1.21 14.57 -3.68
CA LYS A 101 2.32 15.35 -3.09
C LYS A 101 3.23 14.53 -2.17
N ASN A 102 2.76 13.41 -1.63
CA ASN A 102 3.49 12.54 -0.72
C ASN A 102 4.17 11.35 -1.42
N PHE A 103 4.16 11.28 -2.76
CA PHE A 103 4.73 10.13 -3.50
C PHE A 103 6.18 9.83 -3.08
N HIS A 104 7.00 10.86 -2.85
CA HIS A 104 8.38 10.75 -2.41
C HIS A 104 8.52 10.12 -1.01
N ILE A 105 7.58 10.41 -0.10
CA ILE A 105 7.52 9.81 1.25
C ILE A 105 7.25 8.30 1.12
N THR A 106 6.26 7.93 0.30
CA THR A 106 5.95 6.52 0.04
C THR A 106 7.14 5.79 -0.59
N LEU A 107 7.86 6.44 -1.51
CA LEU A 107 9.01 5.84 -2.16
C LEU A 107 10.20 5.63 -1.20
N ALA A 108 10.37 6.53 -0.24
CA ALA A 108 11.41 6.48 0.78
C ALA A 108 11.07 5.57 1.99
N ASP A 109 9.82 5.13 2.13
CA ASP A 109 9.39 4.27 3.22
C ASP A 109 9.93 2.83 3.06
N THR A 110 10.86 2.46 3.94
CA THR A 110 11.50 1.13 4.02
C THR A 110 10.83 0.18 5.01
N SER A 111 9.68 0.56 5.58
CA SER A 111 8.95 -0.30 6.51
C SER A 111 8.46 -1.60 5.82
N SER A 112 8.34 -2.68 6.58
CA SER A 112 7.81 -3.96 6.05
C SER A 112 6.36 -3.86 5.56
N THR A 113 5.63 -2.85 6.04
CA THR A 113 4.24 -2.53 5.66
C THR A 113 4.12 -1.47 4.56
N SER A 114 5.24 -0.95 4.06
CA SER A 114 5.26 0.06 3.00
C SER A 114 4.57 -0.39 1.71
N ALA A 115 3.89 0.55 1.06
CA ALA A 115 3.32 0.39 -0.29
C ALA A 115 4.40 0.35 -1.38
N SER A 116 5.62 0.79 -1.04
CA SER A 116 6.84 0.71 -1.84
C SER A 116 7.70 -0.43 -1.29
N GLN A 117 8.22 -1.29 -2.16
CA GLN A 117 9.22 -2.27 -1.78
C GLN A 117 10.54 -1.93 -2.46
N TYR A 118 11.49 -1.49 -1.66
CA TYR A 118 12.87 -1.28 -2.06
C TYR A 118 13.57 -2.61 -2.40
N PHE A 119 14.43 -2.58 -3.41
CA PHE A 119 15.36 -3.66 -3.74
C PHE A 119 16.59 -3.11 -4.46
N ILE A 120 17.67 -3.89 -4.46
CA ILE A 120 18.89 -3.59 -5.20
C ILE A 120 19.00 -4.62 -6.32
N SER A 121 19.20 -4.16 -7.55
CA SER A 121 19.42 -5.05 -8.70
C SER A 121 20.79 -5.71 -8.64
N THR A 122 21.02 -6.72 -9.49
CA THR A 122 22.28 -7.48 -9.51
C THR A 122 23.50 -6.64 -9.88
N ASP A 123 23.30 -5.51 -10.57
CA ASP A 123 24.31 -4.51 -10.93
C ASP A 123 24.44 -3.37 -9.89
N GLY A 124 23.76 -3.48 -8.74
CA GLY A 124 23.90 -2.53 -7.62
C GLY A 124 23.00 -1.31 -7.69
N VAL A 125 22.04 -1.24 -8.63
CA VAL A 125 21.14 -0.09 -8.76
C VAL A 125 20.00 -0.17 -7.75
N LEU A 126 19.77 0.94 -7.05
CA LEU A 126 18.66 1.08 -6.12
C LEU A 126 17.35 1.23 -6.88
N ASN A 127 16.40 0.36 -6.58
CA ASN A 127 15.12 0.33 -7.24
C ASN A 127 13.98 0.22 -6.22
N SER A 128 12.79 0.58 -6.65
CA SER A 128 11.57 0.29 -5.91
C SER A 128 10.51 -0.28 -6.84
N ARG A 129 9.68 -1.15 -6.28
CA ARG A 129 8.48 -1.69 -6.92
C ARG A 129 7.28 -1.52 -6.02
N ALA A 130 6.10 -1.35 -6.61
CA ALA A 130 4.87 -1.27 -5.85
C ALA A 130 4.54 -2.59 -5.13
N ARG A 131 3.89 -2.44 -3.98
CA ARG A 131 3.38 -3.51 -3.13
C ARG A 131 2.07 -3.05 -2.49
N VAL A 132 1.13 -2.64 -3.34
CA VAL A 132 -0.19 -2.09 -2.98
C VAL A 132 -1.14 -2.32 -4.15
N LEU A 133 -2.43 -2.52 -3.88
CA LEU A 133 -3.47 -2.54 -4.91
C LEU A 133 -3.49 -1.19 -5.65
N GLY A 134 -3.52 -1.23 -6.98
CA GLY A 134 -3.22 -0.14 -7.91
C GLY A 134 -1.79 -0.20 -8.47
N GLY A 135 -0.85 -0.78 -7.73
CA GLY A 135 0.52 -1.00 -8.18
C GLY A 135 1.29 0.30 -8.41
N GLY A 136 2.04 0.38 -9.52
CA GLY A 136 2.91 1.52 -9.80
C GLY A 136 2.19 2.87 -9.87
N THR A 137 0.90 2.89 -10.23
CA THR A 137 0.10 4.12 -10.25
C THR A 137 -0.10 4.74 -8.86
N CYS A 138 0.00 3.94 -7.79
CA CYS A 138 -0.13 4.41 -6.42
C CYS A 138 1.15 5.05 -5.85
N ILE A 139 2.30 4.84 -6.49
CA ILE A 139 3.60 5.30 -5.98
C ILE A 139 4.38 6.16 -6.98
N ASN A 140 3.80 6.45 -8.15
CA ASN A 140 4.44 7.25 -9.19
C ASN A 140 4.30 8.76 -8.91
N ALA A 141 4.99 9.56 -9.72
CA ALA A 141 4.96 11.02 -9.65
C ALA A 141 3.81 11.67 -10.46
N GLY A 142 2.83 10.88 -10.92
CA GLY A 142 1.66 11.39 -11.63
C GLY A 142 1.90 11.81 -13.09
N PHE A 143 3.08 11.57 -13.65
CA PHE A 143 3.35 11.89 -15.05
C PHE A 143 2.58 10.94 -15.99
N TYR A 144 2.00 11.53 -17.04
CA TYR A 144 1.36 10.81 -18.12
C TYR A 144 2.01 11.19 -19.44
N THR A 145 2.51 10.18 -20.16
CA THR A 145 3.15 10.34 -21.47
C THR A 145 2.73 9.18 -22.37
N ARG A 146 2.79 9.38 -23.69
CA ARG A 146 2.60 8.33 -24.70
C ARG A 146 3.81 8.30 -25.64
N ALA A 147 4.11 7.11 -26.15
CA ALA A 147 5.12 6.94 -27.18
C ALA A 147 4.71 7.67 -28.48
N SER A 148 5.70 8.09 -29.27
CA SER A 148 5.46 8.64 -30.60
C SER A 148 4.86 7.56 -31.51
N THR A 149 3.89 7.96 -32.34
CA THR A 149 3.27 7.07 -33.34
C THR A 149 4.22 6.64 -34.45
N ARG A 150 5.41 7.25 -34.57
CA ARG A 150 6.41 6.91 -35.60
C ARG A 150 7.09 5.55 -35.35
N TYR A 151 7.12 5.06 -34.12
CA TYR A 151 7.91 3.89 -33.71
C TYR A 151 7.04 2.74 -33.18
N GLY A 152 5.75 2.71 -33.51
CA GLY A 152 4.77 1.73 -33.03
C GLY A 152 4.21 0.85 -34.13
#